data_AF-A0A2G9TQ65-F1
#
_entry.id   AF-A0A2G9TQ65-F1
#
_cell.length_a   1.000
_cell.length_b   1.000
_cell.length_c   1.000
_cell.angle_alpha   90.00
_cell.angle_beta   90.00
_cell.angle_gamma   90.00
#
_symmetry.space_group_name_H-M   'P 1'
#
loop_
_entity.id
_entity.type
_entity.pdbx_description
1 polymer ?
#
loop_
_entity_poly.entity_id
_entity_poly.type
_entity_poly.pdbx_seq_one_letter_code
_entity_poly.pdbx_strand_id
1 'polypeptide(L)' 'VFVEFASCADCQKAQAALTGRKFANRTVVTSYYDVDRYHQRQF' A
#
# COMPACT_ATOMS: atom_id res chain seq x y z
N VAL A 1 -3.56 -6.80 1.04
CA VAL A 1 -2.59 -6.84 -0.08
C VAL A 1 -1.44 -5.94 0.30
N PHE A 2 -0.21 -6.44 0.20
CA PHE A 2 0.99 -5.65 0.46
C PHE A 2 1.72 -5.43 -0.86
N VAL A 3 2.24 -4.23 -1.06
CA VAL A 3 3.01 -3.85 -2.25
C VAL A 3 4.25 -3.11 -1.78
N GLU A 4 5.40 -3.66 -2.10
CA GLU A 4 6.69 -3.05 -1.81
C GLU A 4 7.10 -2.13 -2.98
N PHE A 5 7.61 -0.94 -2.67
CA PHE A 5 8.09 0.03 -3.64
C PHE A 5 9.58 0.27 -3.43
N ALA A 6 10.31 0.55 -4.52
CA ALA A 6 11.74 0.85 -4.46
C ALA A 6 12.06 2.18 -3.75
N SER A 7 11.10 3.10 -3.64
CA SER A 7 11.28 4.38 -2.97
C SER A 7 10.03 4.81 -2.19
N CYS A 8 10.23 5.56 -1.10
CA CYS A 8 9.14 6.16 -0.33
C CYS A 8 8.31 7.15 -1.17
N ALA A 9 8.95 7.85 -2.10
CA ALA A 9 8.29 8.82 -2.97
C ALA A 9 7.29 8.14 -3.92
N ASP A 10 7.65 6.99 -4.49
CA ASP A 10 6.75 6.23 -5.37
C ASP A 10 5.62 5.59 -4.57
N CYS A 11 5.90 5.12 -3.35
CA CYS A 11 4.88 4.63 -2.42
C CYS A 11 3.85 5.73 -2.09
N GLN A 12 4.30 6.96 -1.79
CA GLN A 12 3.43 8.10 -1.52
C GLN A 12 2.53 8.44 -2.71
N LYS A 13 3.08 8.47 -3.93
CA LYS A 13 2.30 8.71 -5.16
C LYS A 13 1.24 7.63 -5.36
N ALA A 14 1.60 6.36 -5.16
CA ALA A 14 0.67 5.24 -5.29
C ALA A 14 -0.44 5.30 -4.23
N GLN A 15 -0.09 5.60 -2.97
CA GLN A 15 -1.07 5.76 -1.89
C GLN A 15 -2.09 6.86 -2.24
N ALA A 16 -1.62 8.04 -2.66
CA ALA A 16 -2.48 9.16 -3.03
C ALA A 16 -3.43 8.82 -4.20
N ALA A 17 -2.96 8.04 -5.17
CA ALA A 17 -3.76 7.65 -6.32
C ALA A 17 -4.79 6.54 -6.02
N LEU A 18 -4.51 5.67 -5.06
CA LEU A 18 -5.31 4.47 -4.76
C LEU A 18 -6.28 4.65 -3.59
N THR A 19 -5.95 5.49 -2.61
CA THR A 19 -6.81 5.74 -1.44
C THR A 19 -8.19 6.20 -1.90
N GLY A 20 -9.25 5.51 -1.46
CA GLY A 20 -10.63 5.88 -1.76
C GLY A 20 -11.11 5.54 -3.18
N ARG A 21 -10.24 5.06 -4.07
CA ARG A 21 -10.69 4.55 -5.38
C ARG A 21 -11.57 3.33 -5.20
N LYS A 22 -12.57 3.19 -6.08
CA LYS A 22 -13.43 2.01 -6.13
C LYS A 22 -12.88 1.01 -7.16
N PHE A 23 -12.66 -0.22 -6.72
CA PHE A 23 -12.33 -1.36 -7.57
C PHE A 23 -13.37 -2.45 -7.34
N ALA A 24 -14.05 -2.90 -8.41
CA ALA A 24 -15.13 -3.89 -8.33
C ALA A 24 -16.18 -3.56 -7.26
N ASN A 25 -16.62 -2.29 -7.23
CA ASN A 25 -17.57 -1.73 -6.25
C ASN A 25 -17.12 -1.79 -4.76
N ARG A 26 -15.82 -1.97 -4.51
CA ARG A 26 -15.20 -1.93 -3.18
C ARG A 26 -14.27 -0.72 -3.07
N THR A 27 -14.37 0.03 -1.97
CA THR A 27 -13.47 1.15 -1.70
C THR A 27 -12.11 0.65 -1.23
N VAL A 28 -11.04 1.12 -1.87
CA VAL A 28 -9.66 0.80 -1.48
C VAL A 28 -9.24 1.67 -0.30
N VAL A 29 -8.74 1.01 0.74
CA VAL A 29 -8.11 1.64 1.90
C VAL A 29 -6.64 1.27 1.88
N THR A 30 -5.77 2.25 2.09
CA THR A 30 -4.31 2.06 2.08
C THR A 30 -3.72 2.53 3.40
N SER A 31 -2.74 1.80 3.89
CA SER A 31 -1.91 2.21 5.03
C SER A 31 -0.46 1.84 4.75
N TYR A 32 0.47 2.59 5.31
CA TYR A 32 1.88 2.20 5.31
C TYR A 32 2.07 0.97 6.18
N TYR A 33 3.07 0.16 5.84
CA TYR A 33 3.45 -1.02 6.59
C TYR A 33 4.97 -1.08 6.73
N ASP A 34 5.43 -1.63 7.84
CA ASP A 34 6.84 -1.75 8.15
C ASP A 34 7.50 -2.82 7.27
N VAL A 35 8.65 -2.48 6.68
CA VAL A 35 9.34 -3.35 5.71
C VAL A 35 9.89 -4.61 6.37
N ASP A 36 10.42 -4.50 7.59
CA ASP A 36 11.00 -5.63 8.31
C ASP A 36 9.90 -6.62 8.67
N ARG A 37 8.74 -6.13 9.13
CA ARG A 37 7.57 -6.98 9.39
C ARG A 37 7.07 -7.68 8.14
N TYR A 38 7.03 -6.97 7.00
CA TYR A 38 6.63 -7.53 5.72
C TYR A 38 7.57 -8.66 5.27
N HIS A 39 8.89 -8.44 5.33
CA HIS A 39 9.90 -9.44 4.98
C HIS A 39 9.91 -10.65 5.93
N GLN A 40 9.62 -10.42 7.21
CA GLN A 40 9.46 -11.47 8.22
C GLN A 40 8.12 -12.23 8.12
N ARG A 41 7.27 -11.86 7.15
CA ARG A 41 5.93 -12.42 6.96
C ARG A 41 5.03 -12.31 8.19
N GLN A 42 5.23 -11.26 8.99
CA GLN A 42 4.31 -10.87 10.04
C GLN A 42 3.28 -9.96 9.37
N PHE A 43 2.01 -10.37 9.33
CA PHE A 43 0.92 -9.66 8.64
C PHE A 43 -0.29 -9.50 9.54
#